data_AF-A0A388PVF5-F1
#
_entry.id   AF-A0A388PVF5-F1
#
_cell.length_a   1.000
_cell.length_b   1.000
_cell.length_c   1.000
_cell.angle_alpha   90.00
_cell.angle_beta   90.00
_cell.angle_gamma   90.00
#
_symmetry.space_group_name_H-M   'P 1'
#
loop_
_entity.id
_entity.type
_entity.pdbx_description
1 polymer ?
#
loop_
_entity_poly.entity_id
_entity_poly.type
_entity_poly.pdbx_seq_one_letter_code
_entity_poly.pdbx_strand_id
1 'polypeptide(L)'
;MENSNRPRRMRKDEFSRRLMREHHLRTDDLIYPVFVMEGHQKEEAIPSMPGIKRQSADLILETAKECFELGIPAIALFPVIDAKLKSEDAKEAYNPEGLVPKVVALLKKHLPDLGVITDIALDPYTNHGQDGLIDELGYVLNDETVAVLIKQALSHAKAGADIVAPSDMMDGRIGKIREALEKEGLIHTKILAYSAKYASSFYGPFRDAVGQQKI
;
A
#
# COMPACT_ATOMS: atom_id res chain seq x y z
N MET A 1 -55.20 6.98 2.18
CA MET A 1 -53.77 7.18 1.85
C MET A 1 -52.80 6.51 2.83
N GLU A 2 -53.23 6.01 3.99
CA GLU A 2 -52.33 5.39 5.01
C GLU A 2 -51.64 4.07 4.61
N ASN A 3 -52.01 3.45 3.48
CA ASN A 3 -51.50 2.11 3.10
C ASN A 3 -50.63 2.09 1.83
N SER A 4 -50.34 3.23 1.20
CA SER A 4 -49.64 3.26 -0.09
C SER A 4 -48.15 2.92 0.02
N ASN A 5 -47.45 3.37 1.06
CA ASN A 5 -46.01 3.13 1.21
C ASN A 5 -45.68 2.18 2.37
N ARG A 6 -45.42 0.91 2.07
CA ARG A 6 -44.89 -0.07 3.03
C ARG A 6 -43.57 -0.65 2.49
N PRO A 7 -42.43 0.02 2.69
CA PRO A 7 -41.12 -0.44 2.18
C PRO A 7 -40.72 -1.84 2.68
N ARG A 8 -41.28 -2.29 3.81
CA ARG A 8 -41.09 -3.65 4.33
C ARG A 8 -41.56 -4.75 3.36
N ARG A 9 -42.44 -4.44 2.38
CA ARG A 9 -42.87 -5.40 1.34
C ARG A 9 -41.66 -5.97 0.60
N MET A 10 -40.75 -5.11 0.12
CA MET A 10 -39.53 -5.54 -0.58
C MET A 10 -38.49 -6.21 0.33
N ARG A 11 -38.65 -6.10 1.65
CA ARG A 11 -37.77 -6.73 2.64
C ARG A 11 -38.27 -8.09 3.13
N LYS A 12 -39.50 -8.49 2.78
CA LYS A 12 -40.14 -9.71 3.30
C LYS A 12 -39.43 -10.96 2.81
N ASP A 13 -39.26 -11.07 1.50
CA ASP A 13 -38.77 -12.29 0.86
C ASP A 13 -37.31 -12.12 0.40
N GLU A 14 -36.57 -13.23 0.33
CA GLU A 14 -35.16 -13.18 -0.08
C GLU A 14 -35.00 -12.68 -1.53
N PHE A 15 -35.85 -13.16 -2.44
CA PHE A 15 -35.79 -12.76 -3.85
C PHE A 15 -36.04 -11.25 -4.02
N SER A 16 -36.96 -10.66 -3.25
CA SER A 16 -37.26 -9.23 -3.32
C SER A 16 -36.13 -8.38 -2.74
N ARG A 17 -35.45 -8.87 -1.70
CA ARG A 17 -34.22 -8.23 -1.19
C ARG A 17 -33.08 -8.32 -2.19
N ARG A 18 -32.95 -9.42 -2.93
CA ARG A 18 -31.95 -9.56 -4.01
C ARG A 18 -32.23 -8.60 -5.17
N LEU A 19 -33.50 -8.46 -5.59
CA LEU A 19 -33.90 -7.52 -6.66
C LEU A 19 -33.62 -6.06 -6.32
N MET A 20 -33.78 -5.67 -5.05
CA MET A 20 -33.65 -4.28 -4.60
C MET A 20 -32.28 -3.95 -3.99
N ARG A 21 -31.33 -4.88 -4.00
CA ARG A 21 -30.01 -4.65 -3.42
C ARG A 21 -29.22 -3.69 -4.31
N GLU A 22 -28.84 -2.55 -3.76
CA GLU A 22 -28.14 -1.48 -4.48
C GLU A 22 -26.67 -1.81 -4.75
N HIS A 23 -26.04 -2.54 -3.82
CA HIS A 23 -24.61 -2.84 -3.87
C HIS A 23 -24.32 -4.30 -3.56
N HIS A 24 -23.32 -4.83 -4.25
CA HIS A 24 -22.76 -6.15 -4.02
C HIS A 24 -21.27 -6.00 -3.80
N LEU A 25 -20.74 -6.68 -2.78
CA LEU A 25 -19.31 -6.88 -2.63
C LEU A 25 -18.91 -8.15 -3.41
N ARG A 26 -17.84 -8.05 -4.19
CA ARG A 26 -17.24 -9.11 -5.00
C ARG A 26 -15.74 -9.16 -4.71
N THR A 27 -15.10 -10.23 -5.15
CA THR A 27 -13.64 -10.38 -5.03
C THR A 27 -12.88 -9.29 -5.78
N ASP A 28 -13.45 -8.81 -6.90
CA ASP A 28 -12.93 -7.71 -7.71
C ASP A 28 -12.85 -6.36 -6.96
N ASP A 29 -13.55 -6.23 -5.82
CA ASP A 29 -13.53 -5.02 -4.97
C ASP A 29 -12.40 -5.06 -3.92
N LEU A 30 -11.67 -6.17 -3.81
CA LEU A 30 -10.71 -6.42 -2.73
C LEU A 30 -9.27 -6.13 -3.17
N ILE A 31 -8.55 -5.41 -2.32
CA ILE A 31 -7.08 -5.32 -2.34
C ILE A 31 -6.59 -5.89 -1.02
N TYR A 32 -5.61 -6.79 -1.05
CA TYR A 32 -5.08 -7.41 0.17
C TYR A 32 -3.74 -6.79 0.58
N PRO A 33 -3.67 -6.00 1.67
CA PRO A 33 -2.42 -5.48 2.21
C PRO A 33 -1.57 -6.60 2.80
N VAL A 34 -0.28 -6.57 2.52
CA VAL A 34 0.69 -7.53 3.06
C VAL A 34 1.92 -6.81 3.61
N PHE A 35 2.42 -7.29 4.76
CA PHE A 35 3.62 -6.76 5.41
C PHE A 35 4.82 -7.62 5.05
N VAL A 36 5.77 -7.04 4.30
CA VAL A 36 6.95 -7.77 3.82
C VAL A 36 8.18 -7.42 4.64
N MET A 37 8.96 -8.42 5.02
CA MET A 37 10.22 -8.26 5.76
C MET A 37 11.36 -9.05 5.11
N GLU A 38 12.59 -8.73 5.50
CA GLU A 38 13.78 -9.47 5.09
C GLU A 38 13.83 -10.89 5.70
N GLY A 39 14.57 -11.77 5.02
CA GLY A 39 14.80 -13.16 5.43
C GLY A 39 14.22 -14.18 4.47
N HIS A 40 14.16 -15.43 4.91
CA HIS A 40 13.67 -16.56 4.13
C HIS A 40 12.88 -17.51 5.04
N GLN A 41 11.72 -18.01 4.57
CA GLN A 41 10.83 -18.89 5.35
C GLN A 41 10.52 -18.34 6.75
N LYS A 42 10.40 -17.02 6.83
CA LYS A 42 10.21 -16.27 8.08
C LYS A 42 8.85 -15.60 8.07
N GLU A 43 8.11 -15.77 9.16
CA GLU A 43 6.88 -15.04 9.46
C GLU A 43 6.86 -14.57 10.92
N GLU A 44 6.22 -13.43 11.18
CA GLU A 44 6.06 -12.87 12.52
C GLU A 44 4.61 -12.43 12.72
N ALA A 45 3.96 -12.87 13.80
CA ALA A 45 2.62 -12.40 14.16
C ALA A 45 2.65 -10.93 14.57
N ILE A 46 1.57 -10.20 14.28
CA ILE A 46 1.38 -8.82 14.74
C ILE A 46 0.30 -8.85 15.85
N PRO A 47 0.66 -8.72 17.15
CA PRO A 47 -0.30 -8.92 18.25
C PRO A 47 -1.51 -7.97 18.21
N SER A 48 -1.32 -6.74 17.71
CA SER A 48 -2.40 -5.76 17.55
C SER A 48 -3.27 -5.98 16.31
N MET A 49 -2.92 -6.93 15.44
CA MET A 49 -3.68 -7.32 14.24
C MET A 49 -3.84 -8.86 14.20
N PRO A 50 -4.74 -9.45 15.01
CA PRO A 50 -4.91 -10.90 15.07
C PRO A 50 -5.17 -11.53 13.70
N GLY A 51 -4.43 -12.58 13.36
CA GLY A 51 -4.50 -13.27 12.07
C GLY A 51 -3.60 -12.67 10.98
N ILE A 52 -3.03 -11.49 11.19
CA ILE A 52 -2.11 -10.83 10.24
C ILE A 52 -0.66 -11.06 10.67
N LYS A 53 0.21 -11.21 9.67
CA LYS A 53 1.63 -11.53 9.86
C LYS A 53 2.51 -10.62 8.98
N ARG A 54 3.74 -10.41 9.42
CA ARG A 54 4.86 -10.01 8.56
C ARG A 54 5.45 -11.26 7.93
N GLN A 55 5.82 -11.21 6.67
CA GLN A 55 6.29 -12.38 5.94
C GLN A 55 7.52 -12.03 5.09
N SER A 56 8.45 -12.98 5.00
CA SER A 56 9.52 -12.96 4.00
C SER A 56 8.98 -13.07 2.57
N ALA A 57 9.74 -12.60 1.59
CA ALA A 57 9.30 -12.51 0.19
C ALA A 57 8.81 -13.85 -0.40
N ASP A 58 9.42 -14.97 -0.01
CA ASP A 58 8.98 -16.31 -0.44
C ASP A 58 7.61 -16.70 0.12
N LEU A 59 7.30 -16.34 1.37
CA LEU A 59 5.98 -16.59 1.95
C LEU A 59 4.92 -15.60 1.44
N ILE A 60 5.31 -14.37 1.11
CA ILE A 60 4.45 -13.41 0.40
C ILE A 60 4.02 -13.95 -0.96
N LEU A 61 4.93 -14.62 -1.69
CA LEU A 61 4.59 -15.25 -2.96
C LEU A 61 3.52 -16.33 -2.80
N GLU A 62 3.61 -17.19 -1.78
CA GLU A 62 2.57 -18.20 -1.51
C GLU A 62 1.22 -17.54 -1.14
N THR A 63 1.26 -16.49 -0.31
CA THR A 63 0.06 -15.71 0.05
C THR A 63 -0.57 -15.04 -1.18
N ALA A 64 0.26 -14.54 -2.11
CA ALA A 64 -0.19 -13.92 -3.35
C ALA A 64 -0.82 -14.93 -4.32
N LYS A 65 -0.31 -16.18 -4.37
CA LYS A 65 -0.93 -17.26 -5.14
C LYS A 65 -2.33 -17.59 -4.61
N GLU A 66 -2.47 -17.70 -3.29
CA GLU A 66 -3.78 -17.93 -2.67
C GLU A 66 -4.76 -16.78 -2.99
N CYS A 67 -4.31 -15.53 -2.86
CA CYS A 67 -5.12 -14.37 -3.24
C CYS A 67 -5.60 -14.45 -4.70
N PHE A 68 -4.68 -14.80 -5.61
CA PHE A 68 -4.99 -14.93 -7.03
C PHE A 68 -5.99 -16.07 -7.31
N GLU A 69 -5.81 -17.24 -6.69
CA GLU A 69 -6.74 -18.38 -6.79
C GLU A 69 -8.15 -18.03 -6.26
N LEU A 70 -8.24 -17.18 -5.24
CA LEU A 70 -9.49 -16.68 -4.69
C LEU A 70 -10.12 -15.54 -5.53
N GLY A 71 -9.44 -15.09 -6.60
CA GLY A 71 -9.93 -14.02 -7.47
C GLY A 71 -9.72 -12.60 -6.93
N ILE A 72 -8.81 -12.41 -5.95
CA ILE A 72 -8.42 -11.07 -5.48
C ILE A 72 -7.51 -10.44 -6.55
N PRO A 73 -7.87 -9.26 -7.10
CA PRO A 73 -7.17 -8.69 -8.26
C PRO A 73 -5.80 -8.09 -7.94
N ALA A 74 -5.56 -7.67 -6.69
CA ALA A 74 -4.31 -6.99 -6.33
C ALA A 74 -3.91 -7.12 -4.86
N ILE A 75 -2.61 -7.02 -4.61
CA ILE A 75 -2.02 -6.91 -3.28
C ILE A 75 -1.32 -5.56 -3.10
N ALA A 76 -1.28 -5.05 -1.87
CA ALA A 76 -0.56 -3.83 -1.50
C ALA A 76 0.61 -4.13 -0.57
N LEU A 77 1.83 -3.80 -1.01
CA LEU A 77 3.05 -4.09 -0.28
C LEU A 77 3.38 -2.99 0.73
N PHE A 78 3.58 -3.38 1.99
CA PHE A 78 4.07 -2.51 3.06
C PHE A 78 5.36 -3.09 3.65
N PRO A 79 6.52 -2.44 3.48
CA PRO A 79 7.78 -2.98 3.93
C PRO A 79 8.01 -2.77 5.43
N VAL A 80 8.65 -3.74 6.05
CA VAL A 80 9.21 -3.67 7.40
C VAL A 80 10.73 -3.58 7.25
N ILE A 81 11.22 -2.34 7.16
CA ILE A 81 12.65 -2.06 6.90
C ILE A 81 13.47 -2.25 8.18
N ASP A 82 14.60 -2.95 8.06
CA ASP A 82 15.56 -3.11 9.16
C ASP A 82 16.02 -1.73 9.64
N ALA A 83 16.07 -1.54 10.97
CA ALA A 83 16.46 -0.28 11.58
C ALA A 83 17.83 0.24 11.10
N LYS A 84 18.75 -0.66 10.71
CA LYS A 84 20.08 -0.28 10.18
C LYS A 84 20.05 0.36 8.80
N LEU A 85 18.96 0.15 8.05
CA LEU A 85 18.75 0.72 6.71
C LEU A 85 17.97 2.04 6.77
N LYS A 86 17.43 2.39 7.94
CA LYS A 86 16.75 3.68 8.14
C LYS A 86 17.78 4.81 8.22
N SER A 87 17.45 5.94 7.62
CA SER A 87 18.34 7.11 7.57
C SER A 87 17.54 8.41 7.46
N GLU A 88 18.17 9.53 7.79
CA GLU A 88 17.54 10.86 7.69
C GLU A 88 17.21 11.23 6.23
N ASP A 89 18.02 10.76 5.27
CA ASP A 89 17.81 10.98 3.83
C ASP A 89 16.87 9.96 3.15
N ALA A 90 16.36 8.98 3.92
CA ALA A 90 15.49 7.90 3.46
C ALA A 90 15.98 7.16 2.21
N LYS A 91 17.31 7.05 2.00
CA LYS A 91 17.90 6.53 0.75
C LYS A 91 17.47 5.10 0.38
N GLU A 92 17.10 4.30 1.37
CA GLU A 92 16.64 2.93 1.15
C GLU A 92 15.28 2.89 0.41
N ALA A 93 14.48 3.97 0.48
CA ALA A 93 13.19 4.07 -0.21
C ALA A 93 13.31 3.92 -1.73
N TYR A 94 14.43 4.32 -2.32
CA TYR A 94 14.67 4.24 -3.77
C TYR A 94 15.83 3.32 -4.15
N ASN A 95 16.28 2.47 -3.22
CA ASN A 95 17.29 1.46 -3.52
C ASN A 95 16.71 0.42 -4.51
N PRO A 96 17.24 0.29 -5.75
CA PRO A 96 16.74 -0.69 -6.72
C PRO A 96 16.96 -2.14 -6.27
N GLU A 97 17.90 -2.35 -5.35
CA GLU A 97 18.17 -3.64 -4.70
C GLU A 97 17.52 -3.74 -3.32
N GLY A 98 16.63 -2.80 -2.98
CA GLY A 98 15.89 -2.78 -1.72
C GLY A 98 14.78 -3.84 -1.68
N LEU A 99 14.18 -3.98 -0.51
CA LEU A 99 13.16 -5.01 -0.23
C LEU A 99 11.97 -4.94 -1.21
N VAL A 100 11.37 -3.75 -1.39
CA VAL A 100 10.16 -3.60 -2.22
C VAL A 100 10.41 -3.92 -3.69
N PRO A 101 11.42 -3.32 -4.39
CA PRO A 101 11.74 -3.70 -5.76
C PRO A 101 11.98 -5.20 -5.97
N LYS A 102 12.72 -5.85 -5.07
CA LYS A 102 12.97 -7.31 -5.15
C LYS A 102 11.69 -8.13 -5.04
N VAL A 103 10.80 -7.76 -4.13
CA VAL A 103 9.51 -8.43 -3.93
C VAL A 103 8.58 -8.22 -5.13
N VAL A 104 8.52 -6.99 -5.66
CA VAL A 104 7.78 -6.68 -6.88
C VAL A 104 8.26 -7.56 -8.05
N ALA A 105 9.57 -7.58 -8.31
CA ALA A 105 10.14 -8.38 -9.39
C ALA A 105 9.87 -9.89 -9.21
N LEU A 106 9.95 -10.38 -7.96
CA LEU A 106 9.61 -11.77 -7.62
C LEU A 106 8.14 -12.10 -7.94
N LEU A 107 7.22 -11.23 -7.55
CA LEU A 107 5.78 -11.40 -7.78
C LEU A 107 5.46 -11.34 -9.27
N LYS A 108 5.93 -10.32 -10.00
CA LYS A 108 5.67 -10.20 -11.44
C LYS A 108 6.25 -11.36 -12.25
N LYS A 109 7.34 -11.97 -11.79
CA LYS A 109 7.92 -13.18 -12.40
C LYS A 109 6.99 -14.41 -12.30
N HIS A 110 6.27 -14.56 -11.20
CA HIS A 110 5.48 -15.77 -10.92
C HIS A 110 3.97 -15.59 -11.11
N LEU A 111 3.48 -14.35 -10.95
CA LEU A 111 2.07 -13.96 -11.01
C LEU A 111 1.94 -12.66 -11.85
N PRO A 112 2.25 -12.70 -13.16
CA PRO A 112 2.24 -11.50 -14.01
C PRO A 112 0.86 -10.83 -14.08
N ASP A 113 -0.22 -11.58 -13.88
CA ASP A 113 -1.61 -11.08 -13.95
C ASP A 113 -2.15 -10.56 -12.61
N LEU A 114 -1.43 -10.78 -11.49
CA LEU A 114 -1.79 -10.18 -10.21
C LEU A 114 -1.29 -8.73 -10.17
N GLY A 115 -2.18 -7.80 -9.82
CA GLY A 115 -1.83 -6.40 -9.63
C GLY A 115 -0.95 -6.20 -8.40
N VAL A 116 0.20 -5.55 -8.57
CA VAL A 116 1.09 -5.19 -7.47
C VAL A 116 1.04 -3.70 -7.20
N ILE A 117 0.58 -3.34 -6.01
CA ILE A 117 0.51 -1.97 -5.51
C ILE A 117 1.65 -1.75 -4.53
N THR A 118 2.45 -0.71 -4.74
CA THR A 118 3.50 -0.30 -3.79
C THR A 118 3.14 1.01 -3.13
N ASP A 119 3.38 1.09 -1.82
CA ASP A 119 3.28 2.34 -1.07
C ASP A 119 4.45 3.28 -1.40
N ILE A 120 4.15 4.57 -1.54
CA ILE A 120 5.14 5.64 -1.77
C ILE A 120 5.04 6.63 -0.61
N ALA A 121 5.89 6.41 0.40
CA ALA A 121 6.05 7.23 1.59
C ALA A 121 7.41 6.93 2.23
N LEU A 122 7.94 7.87 3.04
CA LEU A 122 9.26 7.74 3.64
C LEU A 122 9.23 7.22 5.09
N ASP A 123 8.06 7.05 5.71
CA ASP A 123 7.92 6.67 7.11
C ASP A 123 8.48 5.27 7.48
N PRO A 124 8.54 4.26 6.58
CA PRO A 124 9.27 3.03 6.88
C PRO A 124 10.79 3.20 6.84
N TYR A 125 11.29 4.25 6.19
CA TYR A 125 12.69 4.44 5.81
C TYR A 125 13.41 5.52 6.63
N THR A 126 12.68 6.35 7.36
CA THR A 126 13.24 7.40 8.20
C THR A 126 13.45 6.95 9.64
N ASN A 127 14.47 7.50 10.30
CA ASN A 127 14.76 7.22 11.71
C ASN A 127 13.68 7.77 12.66
N HIS A 128 13.01 8.85 12.26
CA HIS A 128 11.98 9.54 13.05
C HIS A 128 10.56 9.06 12.72
N GLY A 129 10.37 8.24 11.68
CA GLY A 129 9.08 7.65 11.32
C GLY A 129 8.04 8.66 10.80
N GLN A 130 8.49 9.79 10.23
CA GLN A 130 7.61 10.72 9.52
C GLN A 130 7.60 10.38 8.03
N ASP A 131 6.50 10.70 7.35
CA ASP A 131 6.27 10.39 5.93
C ASP A 131 7.20 11.17 4.97
N GLY A 132 8.00 12.12 5.48
CA GLY A 132 8.93 12.95 4.70
C GLY A 132 10.22 13.32 5.45
N LEU A 133 11.12 14.02 4.76
CA LEU A 133 12.36 14.57 5.32
C LEU A 133 12.05 15.73 6.27
N ILE A 134 12.86 15.90 7.33
CA ILE A 134 12.65 16.96 8.33
C ILE A 134 13.76 18.01 8.30
N ASP A 135 13.42 19.26 8.63
CA ASP A 135 14.39 20.32 8.90
C ASP A 135 14.95 20.28 10.33
N GLU A 136 15.82 21.23 10.68
CA GLU A 136 16.41 21.35 12.03
C GLU A 136 15.36 21.58 13.14
N LEU A 137 14.16 22.05 12.79
CA LEU A 137 13.04 22.28 13.70
C LEU A 137 12.10 21.06 13.80
N GLY A 138 12.36 20.01 13.03
CA GLY A 138 11.53 18.79 12.97
C GLY A 138 10.30 18.94 12.07
N TYR A 139 10.22 19.97 11.23
CA TYR A 139 9.13 20.17 10.28
C TYR A 139 9.36 19.37 9.00
N VAL A 140 8.31 18.70 8.50
CA VAL A 140 8.39 17.89 7.28
C VAL A 140 8.46 18.80 6.05
N LEU A 141 9.60 18.75 5.35
CA LEU A 141 9.91 19.56 4.17
C LEU A 141 9.18 19.04 2.93
N ASN A 142 8.30 19.85 2.35
CA ASN A 142 7.44 19.40 1.25
C ASN A 142 8.22 19.03 -0.03
N ASP A 143 8.96 19.97 -0.61
CA ASP A 143 9.52 19.79 -1.95
C ASP A 143 10.73 18.83 -1.96
N GLU A 144 11.53 18.87 -0.91
CA GLU A 144 12.65 17.95 -0.67
C GLU A 144 12.14 16.51 -0.50
N THR A 145 11.05 16.33 0.25
CA THR A 145 10.38 15.02 0.36
C THR A 145 9.87 14.54 -0.98
N VAL A 146 9.17 15.41 -1.74
CA VAL A 146 8.64 15.03 -3.05
C VAL A 146 9.77 14.61 -4.01
N ALA A 147 10.94 15.24 -3.94
CA ALA A 147 12.10 14.84 -4.73
C ALA A 147 12.56 13.39 -4.44
N VAL A 148 12.43 12.92 -3.20
CA VAL A 148 12.72 11.53 -2.81
C VAL A 148 11.58 10.58 -3.22
N LEU A 149 10.32 10.98 -3.01
CA LEU A 149 9.15 10.18 -3.40
C LEU A 149 9.11 9.89 -4.91
N ILE A 150 9.55 10.84 -5.74
CA ILE A 150 9.72 10.62 -7.18
C ILE A 150 10.71 9.48 -7.45
N LYS A 151 11.87 9.48 -6.78
CA LYS A 151 12.88 8.42 -6.94
C LYS A 151 12.34 7.06 -6.51
N GLN A 152 11.60 7.01 -5.40
CA GLN A 152 10.96 5.79 -4.91
C GLN A 152 9.93 5.26 -5.92
N ALA A 153 9.02 6.12 -6.40
CA ALA A 153 8.01 5.74 -7.39
C ALA A 153 8.64 5.21 -8.68
N LEU A 154 9.71 5.86 -9.17
CA LEU A 154 10.45 5.39 -10.34
C LEU A 154 11.14 4.04 -10.08
N SER A 155 11.74 3.85 -8.91
CA SER A 155 12.38 2.57 -8.54
C SER A 155 11.37 1.43 -8.54
N HIS A 156 10.21 1.62 -7.90
CA HIS A 156 9.16 0.62 -7.83
C HIS A 156 8.54 0.33 -9.21
N ALA A 157 8.29 1.37 -10.00
CA ALA A 157 7.75 1.22 -11.36
C ALA A 157 8.74 0.47 -12.28
N LYS A 158 10.04 0.76 -12.19
CA LYS A 158 11.11 0.04 -12.92
C LYS A 158 11.22 -1.43 -12.51
N ALA A 159 10.89 -1.76 -11.26
CA ALA A 159 10.82 -3.13 -10.78
C ALA A 159 9.58 -3.90 -11.29
N GLY A 160 8.59 -3.19 -11.86
CA GLY A 160 7.38 -3.77 -12.44
C GLY A 160 6.10 -3.54 -11.63
N ALA A 161 6.08 -2.61 -10.67
CA ALA A 161 4.86 -2.29 -9.94
C ALA A 161 3.78 -1.74 -10.89
N ASP A 162 2.59 -2.33 -10.86
CA ASP A 162 1.46 -1.91 -11.71
C ASP A 162 0.86 -0.58 -11.24
N ILE A 163 0.90 -0.34 -9.93
CA ILE A 163 0.37 0.84 -9.26
C ILE A 163 1.37 1.32 -8.21
N VAL A 164 1.68 2.62 -8.24
CA VAL A 164 2.33 3.33 -7.14
C VAL A 164 1.27 4.11 -6.37
N ALA A 165 1.27 4.02 -5.04
CA ALA A 165 0.24 4.60 -4.20
C ALA A 165 0.84 5.60 -3.18
N PRO A 166 0.99 6.88 -3.55
CA PRO A 166 1.54 7.90 -2.65
C PRO A 166 0.62 8.19 -1.47
N SER A 167 1.09 7.80 -0.28
CA SER A 167 0.39 7.93 1.00
C SER A 167 0.96 9.04 1.89
N ASP A 168 1.99 9.73 1.42
CA ASP A 168 2.80 10.76 2.10
C ASP A 168 2.08 12.07 2.46
N MET A 169 0.99 12.40 1.75
CA MET A 169 0.21 13.63 1.92
C MET A 169 0.95 14.96 1.64
N MET A 170 2.09 14.95 0.94
CA MET A 170 2.75 16.18 0.50
C MET A 170 1.92 16.91 -0.57
N ASP A 171 2.08 18.23 -0.64
CA ASP A 171 1.45 19.06 -1.65
C ASP A 171 2.11 18.85 -3.02
N GLY A 172 1.28 18.69 -4.05
CA GLY A 172 1.72 18.59 -5.45
C GLY A 172 2.41 17.28 -5.85
N ARG A 173 2.65 16.34 -4.92
CA ARG A 173 3.41 15.10 -5.22
C ARG A 173 2.85 14.29 -6.39
N ILE A 174 1.52 14.22 -6.53
CA ILE A 174 0.87 13.40 -7.57
C ILE A 174 1.26 13.88 -8.97
N GLY A 175 1.23 15.19 -9.20
CA GLY A 175 1.61 15.78 -10.49
C GLY A 175 3.08 15.54 -10.79
N LYS A 176 3.96 15.80 -9.80
CA LYS A 176 5.41 15.62 -9.94
C LYS A 176 5.79 14.14 -10.18
N ILE A 177 5.13 13.18 -9.50
CA ILE A 177 5.32 11.74 -9.75
C ILE A 177 4.84 11.35 -11.14
N ARG A 178 3.67 11.84 -11.59
CA ARG A 178 3.15 11.60 -12.94
C ARG A 178 4.14 12.10 -13.99
N GLU A 179 4.59 13.34 -13.91
CA GLU A 179 5.56 13.91 -14.86
C GLU A 179 6.84 13.07 -14.96
N ALA A 180 7.34 12.57 -13.83
CA ALA A 180 8.51 11.70 -13.81
C ALA A 180 8.27 10.35 -14.48
N LEU A 181 7.12 9.70 -14.23
CA LEU A 181 6.74 8.45 -14.90
C LEU A 181 6.62 8.62 -16.42
N GLU A 182 5.99 9.70 -16.88
CA GLU A 182 5.90 10.03 -18.32
C GLU A 182 7.29 10.20 -18.95
N LYS A 183 8.16 10.97 -18.29
CA LYS A 183 9.52 11.25 -18.79
C LYS A 183 10.38 10.00 -18.92
N GLU A 184 10.21 9.03 -18.03
CA GLU A 184 10.93 7.74 -18.05
C GLU A 184 10.25 6.68 -18.94
N GLY A 185 9.16 7.02 -19.63
CA GLY A 185 8.43 6.10 -20.52
C GLY A 185 7.59 5.06 -19.78
N LEU A 186 7.37 5.22 -18.48
CA LEU A 186 6.57 4.33 -17.61
C LEU A 186 5.08 4.70 -17.64
N ILE A 187 4.58 4.94 -18.85
CA ILE A 187 3.28 5.60 -19.11
C ILE A 187 2.07 4.83 -18.55
N HIS A 188 2.18 3.50 -18.41
CA HIS A 188 1.09 2.63 -17.95
C HIS A 188 1.10 2.36 -16.45
N THR A 189 2.12 2.82 -15.72
CA THR A 189 2.11 2.77 -14.25
C THR A 189 1.02 3.69 -13.73
N LYS A 190 0.12 3.11 -12.94
CA LYS A 190 -1.04 3.82 -12.37
C LYS A 190 -0.61 4.52 -11.09
N ILE A 191 -1.31 5.60 -10.76
CA ILE A 191 -1.15 6.29 -9.48
C ILE A 191 -2.45 6.13 -8.70
N LEU A 192 -2.41 5.46 -7.56
CA LEU A 192 -3.52 5.40 -6.61
C LEU A 192 -3.27 6.41 -5.49
N ALA A 193 -3.73 7.64 -5.70
CA ALA A 193 -3.47 8.73 -4.77
C ALA A 193 -4.30 8.57 -3.47
N TYR A 194 -3.62 8.52 -2.33
CA TYR A 194 -4.27 8.80 -1.04
C TYR A 194 -4.61 10.28 -0.98
N SER A 195 -5.74 10.65 -1.58
CA SER A 195 -6.12 12.05 -1.75
C SER A 195 -6.65 12.65 -0.45
N ALA A 196 -7.27 11.82 0.39
CA ALA A 196 -7.85 12.19 1.66
C ALA A 196 -7.44 11.19 2.75
N LYS A 197 -6.17 11.21 3.17
CA LYS A 197 -5.66 10.52 4.37
C LYS A 197 -5.70 11.50 5.54
N TYR A 198 -6.47 11.18 6.57
CA TYR A 198 -6.65 12.04 7.75
C TYR A 198 -5.59 11.73 8.80
N ALA A 199 -5.25 12.71 9.64
CA ALA A 199 -4.55 12.44 10.89
C ALA A 199 -5.51 11.70 11.86
N SER A 200 -5.24 10.42 12.13
CA SER A 200 -6.21 9.52 12.76
C SER A 200 -5.57 8.63 13.82
N SER A 201 -6.30 8.34 14.90
CA SER A 201 -5.90 7.39 15.93
C SER A 201 -6.09 5.92 15.51
N PHE A 202 -6.75 5.67 14.38
CA PHE A 202 -6.99 4.31 13.87
C PHE A 202 -5.73 3.64 13.30
N TYR A 203 -4.62 4.35 13.11
CA TYR A 203 -3.38 3.80 12.54
C TYR A 203 -2.50 3.02 13.52
N GLY A 204 -2.88 2.94 14.81
CA GLY A 204 -2.08 2.28 15.85
C GLY A 204 -1.57 0.88 15.46
N PRO A 205 -2.46 -0.06 15.10
CA PRO A 205 -2.04 -1.41 14.71
C PRO A 205 -1.13 -1.47 13.48
N PHE A 206 -1.34 -0.56 12.51
CA PHE A 206 -0.48 -0.48 11.31
C PHE A 206 0.93 -0.01 11.67
N ARG A 207 1.08 0.98 12.55
CA ARG A 207 2.39 1.45 13.03
C ARG A 207 3.16 0.34 13.73
N ASP A 208 2.47 -0.47 14.54
CA ASP A 208 3.06 -1.67 15.14
C ASP A 208 3.52 -2.65 14.05
N ALA A 209 2.71 -2.86 13.00
CA ALA A 209 3.02 -3.79 11.90
C ALA A 209 4.27 -3.40 11.10
N VAL A 210 4.46 -2.12 10.77
CA VAL A 210 5.65 -1.62 10.04
C VAL A 210 6.86 -1.30 10.92
N GLY A 211 6.74 -1.55 12.23
CA GLY A 211 7.85 -1.36 13.19
C GLY A 211 8.15 0.11 13.48
N GLN A 212 7.14 0.98 13.40
CA GLN A 212 7.24 2.35 13.91
C GLN A 212 6.94 2.35 15.41
N GLN A 213 7.92 2.76 16.21
CA GLN A 213 7.69 2.97 17.64
C GLN A 213 6.79 4.19 17.85
N LYS A 214 5.98 4.13 18.91
CA LYS A 214 5.20 5.27 19.39
C LYS A 214 6.17 6.39 19.78
N ILE A 215 6.05 7.56 19.14
CA ILE A 215 6.57 8.82 19.67
C ILE A 215 5.88 9.09 21.02
#